data_AF-A0AAP0GUD8-F1
#
_entry.id   AF-A0AAP0GUD8-F1
#
_cell.length_a   1.000
_cell.length_b   1.000
_cell.length_c   1.000
_cell.angle_alpha   90.00
_cell.angle_beta   90.00
_cell.angle_gamma   90.00
#
_symmetry.space_group_name_H-M   'P 1'
#
loop_
_entity.id
_entity.type
_entity.pdbx_description
1 polymer ?
#
loop_
_entity_poly.entity_id
_entity_poly.type
_entity_poly.pdbx_seq_one_letter_code
_entity_poly.pdbx_strand_id
1 'polypeptide(L)'
;MGKFQQNNLGSVVLDHQPAGNSNLWSTCRRVIIDTMRCGGGGYRHRHAVRSPLAEKPMEEEKVSECRSDAIMNDNDGEKKRSEKLSELLRMTELWEEEEEAVEKKTEALEELKRVVKRLQVGGDDDFLGGAKEVRRLAKDDSDARTTLALLGAIPPLVAMLDSGDLDSLIAALYALLNLGIGNDENKAAIVKAGAVHKMLDLINEGSPNPDVCAAIIANFLGLTALDSNKPIIGSSGAISFLVKTVKNSTKTKVNSQVIQDCLRALYNLSLLSSNVSSMIETDNFVPFLLTSLGDMEVSDRMLSILSNLVSTHEGRKAISSVNDSVQILVDVLNWTDSPTCQEKATYILMVMAHRSYRDRLFMIESGVTSSLLELTLLGSTLAQKRASRLLEILSIDKGKQVSETFTGNIGANVSAPLCGPVDSGSATDLRKISDESKEVKYLVEQSLHSNMRRITKRANLQRDFVPSERFRSLTSMSTSKSLPF
;
A
#
# COMPACT_ATOMS: atom_id res chain seq x y z
N MET A 1 34.80 43.05 -52.13
CA MET A 1 36.21 42.82 -51.74
C MET A 1 36.33 43.31 -50.29
N GLY A 2 36.20 42.46 -49.27
CA GLY A 2 37.26 41.58 -48.73
C GLY A 2 38.09 42.40 -47.72
N LYS A 3 38.27 42.05 -46.44
CA LYS A 3 38.67 40.77 -45.82
C LYS A 3 38.50 40.88 -44.28
N PHE A 4 37.97 39.85 -43.62
CA PHE A 4 38.65 38.91 -42.67
C PHE A 4 39.30 39.55 -41.43
N GLN A 5 38.77 39.30 -40.22
CA GLN A 5 39.10 38.17 -39.30
C GLN A 5 40.51 38.23 -38.72
N GLN A 6 40.60 38.34 -37.39
CA GLN A 6 41.60 37.61 -36.62
C GLN A 6 41.08 37.28 -35.22
N ASN A 7 41.07 35.98 -34.95
CA ASN A 7 40.83 35.33 -33.68
C ASN A 7 41.99 35.62 -32.71
N ASN A 8 41.72 35.65 -31.41
CA ASN A 8 42.65 35.04 -30.47
C ASN A 8 41.90 34.36 -29.32
N LEU A 9 42.24 33.08 -29.17
CA LEU A 9 41.74 32.10 -28.22
C LEU A 9 42.40 32.32 -26.86
N GLY A 10 41.59 32.32 -25.80
CA GLY A 10 42.02 32.22 -24.41
C GLY A 10 41.21 31.14 -23.70
N SER A 11 41.88 30.02 -23.48
CA SER A 11 41.49 28.78 -22.80
C SER A 11 40.38 28.87 -21.73
N VAL A 12 39.29 28.13 -21.94
CA VAL A 12 38.35 27.69 -20.88
C VAL A 12 38.65 26.22 -20.62
N VAL A 13 39.24 25.95 -19.46
CA VAL A 13 39.37 24.60 -18.90
C VAL A 13 37.98 24.20 -18.39
N LEU A 14 37.40 23.17 -19.00
CA LEU A 14 36.18 22.51 -18.55
C LEU A 14 36.56 21.49 -17.48
N ASP A 15 36.26 21.78 -16.22
CA ASP A 15 36.18 20.76 -15.18
C ASP A 15 34.83 20.03 -15.31
N HIS A 16 34.89 18.78 -15.76
CA HIS A 16 33.77 17.85 -15.75
C HIS A 16 33.58 17.28 -14.34
N GLN A 17 32.56 17.73 -13.61
CA GLN A 17 31.97 16.97 -12.50
C GLN A 17 31.02 15.89 -13.06
N PRO A 18 31.14 14.61 -12.65
CA PRO A 18 30.24 13.57 -13.11
C PRO A 18 28.89 13.65 -12.40
N ALA A 19 27.81 13.67 -13.18
CA ALA A 19 26.43 13.65 -12.72
C ALA A 19 26.13 12.37 -11.92
N GLY A 20 25.75 12.54 -10.65
CA GLY A 20 25.34 11.46 -9.75
C GLY A 20 23.95 10.91 -10.09
N ASN A 21 23.93 9.66 -10.57
CA ASN A 21 23.09 8.51 -10.16
C ASN A 21 21.62 8.65 -9.69
N SER A 22 20.89 9.72 -10.01
CA SER A 22 19.46 9.87 -9.67
C SER A 22 18.51 8.98 -10.47
N ASN A 23 18.94 8.43 -11.62
CA ASN A 23 18.11 7.62 -12.50
C ASN A 23 18.08 6.12 -12.16
N LEU A 24 18.97 5.63 -11.28
CA LEU A 24 18.98 4.21 -10.87
C LEU A 24 17.89 3.86 -9.84
N TRP A 25 17.42 4.86 -9.08
CA TRP A 25 16.45 4.69 -8.01
C TRP A 25 15.01 4.50 -8.51
N SER A 26 14.66 5.05 -9.68
CA SER A 26 13.30 4.94 -10.24
C SER A 26 13.03 3.57 -10.86
N THR A 27 14.06 2.96 -11.47
CA THR A 27 13.96 1.65 -12.13
C THR A 27 13.99 0.51 -11.11
N CYS A 28 14.86 0.59 -10.10
CA CYS A 28 14.96 -0.42 -9.05
C CYS A 28 13.67 -0.53 -8.21
N ARG A 29 12.95 0.59 -8.08
CA ARG A 29 11.76 0.70 -7.24
C ARG A 29 10.49 0.13 -7.90
N ARG A 30 10.42 0.11 -9.23
CA ARG A 30 9.28 -0.46 -9.97
C ARG A 30 9.20 -1.98 -9.81
N VAL A 31 10.35 -2.66 -9.87
CA VAL A 31 10.47 -4.11 -9.71
C VAL A 31 10.11 -4.55 -8.27
N ILE A 32 10.51 -3.77 -7.26
CA ILE A 32 10.19 -4.03 -5.85
C ILE A 32 8.67 -3.87 -5.57
N ILE A 33 7.99 -2.95 -6.26
CA ILE A 33 6.56 -2.67 -6.08
C ILE A 33 5.68 -3.78 -6.66
N ASP A 34 6.05 -4.37 -7.82
CA ASP A 34 5.24 -5.42 -8.44
C ASP A 34 5.27 -6.73 -7.64
N THR A 35 6.38 -7.03 -6.95
CA THR A 35 6.48 -8.23 -6.08
C THR A 35 5.75 -8.08 -4.74
N MET A 36 5.50 -6.86 -4.25
CA MET A 36 4.78 -6.62 -2.98
C MET A 36 3.25 -6.51 -3.16
N ARG A 37 2.75 -6.62 -4.39
CA ARG A 37 1.32 -6.50 -4.72
C ARG A 37 0.66 -7.87 -4.91
N CYS A 38 0.81 -8.78 -3.95
CA CYS A 38 0.04 -10.03 -3.94
C CYS A 38 -1.11 -9.95 -2.91
N GLY A 39 -2.26 -9.47 -3.38
CA GLY A 39 -3.55 -9.76 -2.76
C GLY A 39 -4.01 -11.17 -3.16
N GLY A 40 -4.55 -11.88 -2.17
CA GLY A 40 -5.10 -13.25 -2.21
C GLY A 40 -5.51 -13.85 -3.55
N GLY A 41 -4.79 -14.90 -3.94
CA GLY A 41 -5.23 -15.92 -4.89
C GLY A 41 -4.59 -17.25 -4.47
N GLY A 42 -5.36 -18.10 -3.81
CA GLY A 42 -4.87 -19.38 -3.28
C GLY A 42 -4.56 -20.37 -4.40
N TYR A 43 -3.29 -20.73 -4.55
CA TYR A 43 -2.87 -21.90 -5.32
C TYR A 43 -2.32 -22.96 -4.36
N ARG A 44 -3.10 -24.00 -4.16
CA ARG A 44 -2.68 -25.22 -3.44
C ARG A 44 -1.82 -26.06 -4.39
N HIS A 45 -0.51 -26.11 -4.16
CA HIS A 45 0.33 -27.19 -4.69
C HIS A 45 0.44 -28.30 -3.63
N ARG A 46 -0.12 -29.46 -3.96
CA ARG A 46 -0.05 -30.67 -3.15
C ARG A 46 1.16 -31.48 -3.64
N HIS A 47 2.21 -31.57 -2.83
CA HIS A 47 3.28 -32.55 -3.01
C HIS A 47 2.72 -33.95 -2.72
N ALA A 48 2.90 -34.88 -3.65
CA ALA A 48 2.66 -36.30 -3.42
C ALA A 48 3.97 -37.08 -3.63
N VAL A 49 4.39 -37.68 -2.53
CA VAL A 49 5.50 -38.61 -2.33
C VAL A 49 5.32 -39.85 -3.21
N ARG A 50 6.43 -40.38 -3.75
CA ARG A 50 6.44 -41.52 -4.67
C ARG A 50 6.80 -42.84 -3.97
N SER A 51 6.16 -43.92 -4.46
CA SER A 51 6.46 -45.37 -4.42
C SER A 51 5.72 -46.24 -3.37
N PRO A 52 5.50 -47.57 -3.59
CA PRO A 52 5.74 -48.43 -4.78
C PRO A 52 4.58 -49.42 -5.18
N LEU A 53 4.74 -50.04 -6.37
CA LEU A 53 4.29 -51.39 -6.83
C LEU A 53 2.79 -51.76 -6.98
N ALA A 54 2.40 -52.19 -8.20
CA ALA A 54 1.64 -53.44 -8.48
C ALA A 54 1.37 -53.63 -10.00
N GLU A 55 1.26 -54.88 -10.43
CA GLU A 55 1.32 -55.42 -11.80
C GLU A 55 -0.03 -55.48 -12.58
N LYS A 56 0.10 -55.44 -13.94
CA LYS A 56 -0.68 -56.13 -15.02
C LYS A 56 -2.21 -55.86 -15.19
N PRO A 57 -2.87 -56.14 -16.35
CA PRO A 57 -2.52 -57.10 -17.43
C PRO A 57 -2.71 -56.64 -18.90
N MET A 58 -2.42 -57.59 -19.79
CA MET A 58 -2.49 -57.62 -21.26
C MET A 58 -3.90 -57.48 -21.84
N GLU A 59 -4.00 -56.87 -23.03
CA GLU A 59 -5.03 -57.19 -24.03
C GLU A 59 -4.40 -57.36 -25.43
N GLU A 60 -4.85 -58.42 -26.09
CA GLU A 60 -4.47 -58.90 -27.41
C GLU A 60 -5.24 -58.15 -28.51
N GLU A 61 -4.62 -57.87 -29.66
CA GLU A 61 -5.36 -57.88 -30.92
C GLU A 61 -4.52 -58.31 -32.14
N LYS A 62 -4.85 -59.52 -32.59
CA LYS A 62 -4.89 -60.11 -33.94
C LYS A 62 -3.80 -59.80 -34.97
N VAL A 63 -3.07 -60.88 -35.25
CA VAL A 63 -2.24 -61.16 -36.42
C VAL A 63 -3.07 -61.21 -37.72
N SER A 64 -2.60 -60.50 -38.75
CA SER A 64 -2.91 -60.79 -40.15
C SER A 64 -1.63 -61.18 -40.88
N GLU A 65 -1.56 -62.43 -41.36
CA GLU A 65 -0.49 -62.93 -42.22
C GLU A 65 -0.46 -62.17 -43.55
N CYS A 66 0.73 -61.75 -43.96
CA CYS A 66 1.13 -61.83 -45.37
C CYS A 66 2.63 -62.12 -45.43
N ARG A 67 2.95 -63.33 -45.89
CA ARG A 67 4.31 -63.73 -46.27
C ARG A 67 4.74 -62.95 -47.50
N SER A 68 5.92 -62.34 -47.43
CA SER A 68 6.77 -62.16 -48.59
C SER A 68 8.22 -62.19 -48.13
N ASP A 69 8.92 -63.24 -48.54
CA ASP A 69 10.37 -63.35 -48.49
C ASP A 69 10.98 -62.17 -49.26
N ALA A 70 11.69 -61.31 -48.54
CA ALA A 70 12.54 -60.28 -49.12
C ALA A 70 13.76 -60.10 -48.22
N ILE A 71 14.86 -60.71 -48.67
CA ILE A 71 16.25 -60.24 -48.61
C ILE A 71 16.56 -59.31 -47.44
N MET A 72 17.36 -59.83 -46.50
CA MET A 72 18.10 -59.06 -45.49
C MET A 72 18.67 -57.76 -46.11
N ASN A 73 18.05 -56.63 -45.79
CA ASN A 73 18.65 -55.32 -46.06
C ASN A 73 19.40 -54.90 -44.79
N ASP A 74 20.74 -54.95 -44.86
CA ASP A 74 21.67 -54.46 -43.82
C ASP A 74 21.45 -52.98 -43.42
N ASN A 75 20.59 -52.24 -44.13
CA ASN A 75 20.29 -50.83 -43.88
C ASN A 75 19.37 -50.55 -42.67
N ASP A 76 18.60 -51.52 -42.15
CA ASP A 76 17.74 -51.28 -40.98
C ASP A 76 18.55 -51.27 -39.66
N GLY A 77 19.66 -52.00 -39.63
CA GLY A 77 20.63 -51.99 -38.53
C GLY A 77 21.42 -50.69 -38.47
N GLU A 78 21.86 -50.15 -39.61
CA GLU A 78 22.56 -48.87 -39.68
C GLU A 78 21.67 -47.69 -39.32
N LYS A 79 20.40 -47.68 -39.74
CA LYS A 79 19.44 -46.63 -39.37
C LYS A 79 19.14 -46.65 -37.87
N LYS A 80 18.88 -47.82 -37.28
CA LYS A 80 18.73 -47.97 -35.81
C LYS A 80 20.00 -47.63 -35.05
N ARG A 81 21.18 -47.90 -35.62
CA ARG A 81 22.48 -47.56 -35.02
C ARG A 81 22.76 -46.06 -35.09
N SER A 82 22.37 -45.41 -36.19
CA SER A 82 22.43 -43.95 -36.38
C SER A 82 21.48 -43.21 -35.44
N GLU A 83 20.26 -43.73 -35.26
CA GLU A 83 19.29 -43.22 -34.29
C GLU A 83 19.79 -43.38 -32.85
N LYS A 84 20.33 -44.56 -32.48
CA LYS A 84 20.96 -44.78 -31.17
C LYS A 84 22.20 -43.91 -30.94
N LEU A 85 23.02 -43.67 -31.96
CA LEU A 85 24.18 -42.80 -31.87
C LEU A 85 23.76 -41.34 -31.68
N SER A 86 22.70 -40.91 -32.38
CA SER A 86 22.11 -39.58 -32.23
C SER A 86 21.50 -39.38 -30.83
N GLU A 87 20.87 -40.42 -30.29
CA GLU A 87 20.34 -40.41 -28.92
C GLU A 87 21.47 -40.35 -27.88
N LEU A 88 22.55 -41.11 -28.06
CA LEU A 88 23.72 -41.07 -27.19
C LEU A 88 24.44 -39.72 -27.23
N LEU A 89 24.59 -39.11 -28.41
CA LEU A 89 25.18 -37.76 -28.54
C LEU A 89 24.32 -36.72 -27.84
N ARG A 90 23.00 -36.75 -28.04
CA ARG A 90 22.08 -35.84 -27.34
C ARG A 90 22.08 -36.07 -25.83
N MET A 91 22.22 -37.31 -25.37
CA MET A 91 22.43 -37.57 -23.95
C MET A 91 23.73 -36.91 -23.50
N THR A 92 24.87 -37.19 -24.13
CA THR A 92 26.17 -36.61 -23.76
C THR A 92 26.14 -35.08 -23.69
N GLU A 93 25.54 -34.41 -24.68
CA GLU A 93 25.34 -32.95 -24.67
C GLU A 93 24.52 -32.49 -23.45
N LEU A 94 23.45 -33.20 -23.08
CA LEU A 94 22.67 -32.90 -21.87
C LEU A 94 23.46 -33.15 -20.57
N TRP A 95 24.33 -34.16 -20.51
CA TRP A 95 25.20 -34.40 -19.36
C TRP A 95 26.26 -33.30 -19.23
N GLU A 96 26.84 -32.85 -20.34
CA GLU A 96 27.79 -31.73 -20.37
C GLU A 96 27.14 -30.41 -19.92
N GLU A 97 25.90 -30.13 -20.38
CA GLU A 97 25.12 -28.98 -19.92
C GLU A 97 24.77 -29.05 -18.42
N GLU A 98 24.47 -30.25 -17.90
CA GLU A 98 24.19 -30.46 -16.48
C GLU A 98 25.46 -30.29 -15.61
N GLU A 99 26.60 -30.79 -16.06
CA GLU A 99 27.90 -30.59 -15.40
C GLU A 99 28.28 -29.11 -15.35
N GLU A 100 28.16 -28.38 -16.47
CA GLU A 100 28.45 -26.94 -16.52
C GLU A 100 27.50 -26.14 -15.59
N ALA A 101 26.22 -26.53 -15.53
CA ALA A 101 25.26 -25.91 -14.63
C ALA A 101 25.58 -26.18 -13.14
N VAL A 102 26.07 -27.37 -12.82
CA VAL A 102 26.52 -27.72 -11.47
C VAL A 102 27.77 -26.92 -11.10
N GLU A 103 28.76 -26.82 -11.99
CA GLU A 103 29.99 -26.05 -11.75
C GLU A 103 29.66 -24.58 -11.45
N LYS A 104 28.83 -23.94 -12.29
CA LYS A 104 28.36 -22.56 -12.06
C LYS A 104 27.66 -22.38 -10.72
N LYS A 105 26.82 -23.34 -10.30
CA LYS A 105 26.16 -23.30 -8.98
C LYS A 105 27.16 -23.45 -7.83
N THR A 106 28.18 -24.29 -8.00
CA THR A 106 29.23 -24.45 -6.98
C THR A 106 30.07 -23.18 -6.85
N GLU A 107 30.45 -22.54 -7.96
CA GLU A 107 31.18 -21.28 -7.95
C GLU A 107 30.37 -20.15 -7.29
N ALA A 108 29.08 -20.04 -7.63
CA ALA A 108 28.17 -19.08 -7.00
C ALA A 108 28.06 -19.33 -5.49
N LEU A 109 27.92 -20.58 -5.05
CA LEU A 109 27.88 -20.91 -3.63
C LEU A 109 29.18 -20.54 -2.91
N GLU A 110 30.34 -20.79 -3.54
CA GLU A 110 31.63 -20.39 -2.98
C GLU A 110 31.81 -18.87 -2.91
N GLU A 111 31.26 -18.11 -3.89
CA GLU A 111 31.18 -16.65 -3.80
C GLU A 111 30.36 -16.21 -2.58
N LEU A 112 29.16 -16.76 -2.38
CA LEU A 112 28.31 -16.42 -1.25
C LEU A 112 28.99 -16.75 0.10
N LYS A 113 29.67 -17.90 0.19
CA LYS A 113 30.46 -18.25 1.39
C LYS A 113 31.58 -17.26 1.66
N ARG A 114 32.32 -16.83 0.64
CA ARG A 114 33.38 -15.81 0.79
C ARG A 114 32.81 -14.51 1.32
N VAL A 115 31.66 -14.06 0.80
CA VAL A 115 30.99 -12.82 1.23
C VAL A 115 30.58 -12.91 2.70
N VAL A 116 29.96 -14.01 3.13
CA VAL A 116 29.55 -14.17 4.53
C VAL A 116 30.76 -14.28 5.46
N LYS A 117 31.84 -14.91 5.04
CA LYS A 117 33.09 -14.96 5.82
C LYS A 117 33.65 -13.57 6.10
N ARG A 118 33.58 -12.65 5.13
CA ARG A 118 34.00 -11.25 5.33
C ARG A 118 33.17 -10.53 6.40
N LEU A 119 31.87 -10.83 6.48
CA LEU A 119 30.98 -10.31 7.53
C LEU A 119 31.26 -10.88 8.93
N GLN A 120 31.89 -12.05 9.04
CA GLN A 120 32.05 -12.77 10.31
C GLN A 120 33.42 -12.60 10.95
N VAL A 121 34.49 -12.49 10.14
CA VAL A 121 35.89 -12.58 10.61
C VAL A 121 36.72 -11.34 10.24
N GLY A 122 36.13 -10.37 9.53
CA GLY A 122 36.82 -9.16 9.07
C GLY A 122 37.01 -8.07 10.13
N GLY A 123 37.75 -7.01 9.76
CA GLY A 123 37.70 -5.71 10.44
C GLY A 123 36.62 -4.80 9.84
N ASP A 124 36.53 -3.54 10.29
CA ASP A 124 35.46 -2.60 9.90
C ASP A 124 35.30 -2.44 8.38
N ASP A 125 36.42 -2.29 7.65
CA ASP A 125 36.42 -2.20 6.17
C ASP A 125 35.89 -3.47 5.50
N ASP A 126 36.16 -4.63 6.09
CA ASP A 126 35.67 -5.92 5.58
C ASP A 126 34.19 -6.13 5.88
N PHE A 127 33.69 -5.62 7.01
CA PHE A 127 32.26 -5.62 7.32
C PHE A 127 31.49 -4.74 6.35
N LEU A 128 31.96 -3.51 6.10
CA LEU A 128 31.34 -2.61 5.11
C LEU A 128 31.34 -3.23 3.71
N GLY A 129 32.48 -3.78 3.29
CA GLY A 129 32.60 -4.46 1.99
C GLY A 129 31.69 -5.68 1.88
N GLY A 130 31.62 -6.51 2.93
CA GLY A 130 30.73 -7.67 3.01
C GLY A 130 29.26 -7.28 2.94
N ALA A 131 28.83 -6.23 3.66
CA ALA A 131 27.45 -5.76 3.66
C ALA A 131 27.03 -5.19 2.29
N LYS A 132 27.91 -4.41 1.65
CA LYS A 132 27.69 -3.92 0.28
C LYS A 132 27.52 -5.07 -0.71
N GLU A 133 28.29 -6.13 -0.54
CA GLU A 133 28.25 -7.29 -1.43
C GLU A 133 27.02 -8.17 -1.19
N VAL A 134 26.61 -8.41 0.06
CA VAL A 134 25.31 -9.03 0.38
C VAL A 134 24.17 -8.23 -0.24
N ARG A 135 24.17 -6.91 -0.08
CA ARG A 135 23.17 -6.04 -0.69
C ARG A 135 23.12 -6.23 -2.21
N ARG A 136 24.28 -6.28 -2.89
CA ARG A 136 24.39 -6.46 -4.34
C ARG A 136 23.82 -7.81 -4.77
N LEU A 137 24.28 -8.90 -4.16
CA LEU A 137 23.90 -10.27 -4.52
C LEU A 137 22.44 -10.56 -4.20
N ALA A 138 21.93 -10.09 -3.06
CA ALA A 138 20.53 -10.26 -2.67
C ALA A 138 19.54 -9.39 -3.46
N LYS A 139 20.01 -8.46 -4.31
CA LYS A 139 19.14 -7.47 -4.95
C LYS A 139 18.11 -8.12 -5.87
N ASP A 140 18.56 -8.99 -6.78
CA ASP A 140 17.73 -9.53 -7.87
C ASP A 140 17.72 -11.07 -7.89
N ASP A 141 18.34 -11.74 -6.92
CA ASP A 141 18.46 -13.20 -6.85
C ASP A 141 17.82 -13.77 -5.56
N SER A 142 16.74 -14.53 -5.71
CA SER A 142 16.03 -15.16 -4.58
C SER A 142 16.78 -16.31 -3.93
N ASP A 143 17.56 -17.07 -4.71
CA ASP A 143 18.32 -18.21 -4.22
C ASP A 143 19.53 -17.73 -3.42
N ALA A 144 20.17 -16.65 -3.88
CA ALA A 144 21.20 -15.95 -3.12
C ALA A 144 20.65 -15.40 -1.79
N ARG A 145 19.46 -14.79 -1.76
CA ARG A 145 18.83 -14.32 -0.50
C ARG A 145 18.70 -15.44 0.52
N THR A 146 18.18 -16.59 0.09
CA THR A 146 18.00 -17.78 0.96
C THR A 146 19.35 -18.32 1.43
N THR A 147 20.29 -18.51 0.49
CA THR A 147 21.60 -19.09 0.78
C THR A 147 22.43 -18.21 1.70
N LEU A 148 22.47 -16.89 1.48
CA LEU A 148 23.18 -15.95 2.35
C LEU A 148 22.65 -15.97 3.78
N ALA A 149 21.33 -16.05 3.95
CA ALA A 149 20.73 -16.17 5.28
C ALA A 149 21.08 -17.51 5.95
N LEU A 150 21.02 -18.63 5.22
CA LEU A 150 21.41 -19.96 5.71
C LEU A 150 22.89 -20.03 6.09
N LEU A 151 23.76 -19.33 5.36
CA LEU A 151 25.18 -19.19 5.67
C LEU A 151 25.44 -18.30 6.89
N GLY A 152 24.42 -17.62 7.43
CA GLY A 152 24.52 -16.80 8.64
C GLY A 152 24.87 -15.34 8.41
N ALA A 153 24.46 -14.75 7.28
CA ALA A 153 24.68 -13.33 7.01
C ALA A 153 23.87 -12.40 7.93
N ILE A 154 22.70 -12.82 8.43
CA ILE A 154 21.78 -11.92 9.16
C ILE A 154 22.36 -11.43 10.50
N PRO A 155 22.83 -12.29 11.43
CA PRO A 155 23.33 -11.81 12.72
C PRO A 155 24.44 -10.75 12.64
N PRO A 156 25.52 -10.89 11.82
CA PRO A 156 26.54 -9.84 11.72
C PRO A 156 26.00 -8.55 11.11
N LEU A 157 25.10 -8.62 10.13
CA LEU A 157 24.44 -7.41 9.58
C LEU A 157 23.58 -6.69 10.64
N VAL A 158 22.91 -7.44 11.52
CA VAL A 158 22.19 -6.84 12.64
C VAL A 158 23.15 -6.23 13.67
N ALA A 159 24.28 -6.88 13.97
CA ALA A 159 25.30 -6.33 14.87
C ALA A 159 25.93 -5.04 14.33
N MET A 160 26.10 -4.92 13.01
CA MET A 160 26.57 -3.70 12.36
C MET A 160 25.67 -2.48 12.60
N LEU A 161 24.40 -2.67 13.01
CA LEU A 161 23.51 -1.58 13.38
C LEU A 161 23.94 -0.83 14.66
N ASP A 162 24.88 -1.39 15.42
CA ASP A 162 25.51 -0.72 16.57
C ASP A 162 26.75 0.10 16.17
N SER A 163 27.11 0.12 14.88
CA SER A 163 28.27 0.87 14.39
C SER A 163 28.02 2.38 14.44
N GLY A 164 29.06 3.15 14.80
CA GLY A 164 29.04 4.61 14.69
C GLY A 164 29.29 5.13 13.25
N ASP A 165 29.66 4.26 12.32
CA ASP A 165 29.93 4.63 10.92
C ASP A 165 28.65 4.61 10.07
N LEU A 166 28.33 5.76 9.46
CA LEU A 166 27.11 5.94 8.67
C LEU A 166 27.06 5.03 7.44
N ASP A 167 28.20 4.82 6.76
CA ASP A 167 28.26 3.99 5.57
C ASP A 167 27.98 2.52 5.90
N SER A 168 28.52 2.04 7.01
CA SER A 168 28.29 0.70 7.55
C SER A 168 26.84 0.49 7.95
N LEU A 169 26.24 1.45 8.65
CA LEU A 169 24.81 1.43 9.02
C LEU A 169 23.92 1.34 7.79
N ILE A 170 24.13 2.21 6.81
CA ILE A 170 23.33 2.25 5.57
C ILE A 170 23.51 0.96 4.76
N ALA A 171 24.75 0.47 4.63
CA ALA A 171 25.03 -0.78 3.93
C ALA A 171 24.32 -1.97 4.60
N ALA A 172 24.39 -2.07 5.93
CA ALA A 172 23.73 -3.12 6.70
C ALA A 172 22.20 -3.07 6.58
N LEU A 173 21.59 -1.88 6.74
CA LEU A 173 20.14 -1.70 6.61
C LEU A 173 19.64 -2.11 5.21
N TYR A 174 20.33 -1.72 4.14
CA TYR A 174 19.92 -2.12 2.80
C TYR A 174 20.22 -3.58 2.47
N ALA A 175 21.26 -4.18 3.04
CA ALA A 175 21.52 -5.61 2.94
C ALA A 175 20.38 -6.42 3.60
N LEU A 176 19.99 -6.05 4.83
CA LEU A 176 18.87 -6.66 5.54
C LEU A 176 17.55 -6.51 4.76
N LEU A 177 17.28 -5.31 4.21
CA LEU A 177 16.10 -5.08 3.37
C LEU A 177 16.07 -6.05 2.19
N ASN A 178 17.17 -6.15 1.43
CA ASN A 178 17.25 -6.98 0.23
C ASN A 178 17.12 -8.47 0.56
N LEU A 179 17.73 -8.94 1.65
CA LEU A 179 17.57 -10.33 2.14
C LEU A 179 16.10 -10.68 2.42
N GLY A 180 15.30 -9.71 2.87
CA GLY A 180 13.89 -9.89 3.16
C GLY A 180 12.96 -9.80 1.95
N ILE A 181 13.40 -9.34 0.76
CA ILE A 181 12.49 -9.17 -0.39
C ILE A 181 11.97 -10.53 -0.85
N GLY A 182 10.65 -10.71 -0.84
CA GLY A 182 10.00 -11.95 -1.28
C GLY A 182 10.35 -13.21 -0.47
N ASN A 183 11.03 -13.08 0.68
CA ASN A 183 11.48 -14.20 1.49
C ASN A 183 11.00 -14.05 2.94
N ASP A 184 9.95 -14.79 3.29
CA ASP A 184 9.31 -14.70 4.61
C ASP A 184 10.15 -15.32 5.72
N GLU A 185 10.93 -16.37 5.45
CA GLU A 185 11.85 -16.98 6.41
C GLU A 185 12.93 -15.98 6.82
N ASN A 186 13.50 -15.26 5.85
CA ASN A 186 14.48 -14.20 6.10
C ASN A 186 13.87 -13.03 6.86
N LYS A 187 12.67 -12.56 6.50
CA LYS A 187 11.97 -11.49 7.27
C LYS A 187 11.77 -11.90 8.74
N ALA A 188 11.38 -13.14 8.99
CA ALA A 188 11.21 -13.66 10.35
C ALA A 188 12.56 -13.74 11.08
N ALA A 189 13.61 -14.23 10.40
CA ALA A 189 14.96 -14.31 10.96
C ALA A 189 15.55 -12.94 11.30
N ILE A 190 15.33 -11.91 10.48
CA ILE A 190 15.77 -10.53 10.73
C ILE A 190 15.12 -9.97 12.00
N VAL A 191 13.80 -10.15 12.16
CA VAL A 191 13.08 -9.71 13.38
C VAL A 191 13.56 -10.51 14.59
N LYS A 192 13.72 -11.83 14.46
CA LYS A 192 14.21 -12.71 15.54
C LYS A 192 15.64 -12.36 15.97
N ALA A 193 16.48 -11.87 15.05
CA ALA A 193 17.83 -11.41 15.34
C ALA A 193 17.89 -10.08 16.11
N GLY A 194 16.75 -9.41 16.33
CA GLY A 194 16.66 -8.18 17.11
C GLY A 194 16.82 -6.88 16.31
N ALA A 195 16.77 -6.95 14.97
CA ALA A 195 16.96 -5.78 14.11
C ALA A 195 15.96 -4.64 14.41
N VAL A 196 14.72 -4.98 14.78
CA VAL A 196 13.67 -3.99 15.12
C VAL A 196 14.08 -3.11 16.29
N HIS A 197 14.66 -3.69 17.34
CA HIS A 197 15.08 -2.93 18.52
C HIS A 197 16.27 -2.01 18.18
N LYS A 198 17.30 -2.54 17.50
CA LYS A 198 18.46 -1.74 17.09
C LYS A 198 18.09 -0.57 16.18
N MET A 199 17.18 -0.78 15.22
CA MET A 199 16.68 0.30 14.38
C MET A 199 15.99 1.40 15.19
N LEU A 200 15.28 1.05 16.27
CA LEU A 200 14.61 2.02 17.15
C LEU A 200 15.58 2.72 18.09
N ASP A 201 16.62 2.04 18.55
CA ASP A 201 17.67 2.65 19.37
C ASP A 201 18.39 3.75 18.58
N LEU A 202 18.73 3.50 17.31
CA LEU A 202 19.27 4.50 16.37
C LEU A 202 18.35 5.72 16.19
N ILE A 203 17.02 5.54 16.31
CA ILE A 203 16.04 6.63 16.23
C ILE A 203 16.00 7.42 17.55
N ASN A 204 16.23 6.77 18.68
CA ASN A 204 16.14 7.38 20.01
C ASN A 204 17.42 8.13 20.40
N GLU A 205 18.58 7.71 19.90
CA GLU A 205 19.89 8.31 20.19
C GLU A 205 20.09 9.71 19.58
N GLY A 206 19.22 10.16 18.67
CA GLY A 206 19.27 11.50 18.09
C GLY A 206 18.34 11.66 16.89
N SER A 207 18.51 12.73 16.11
CA SER A 207 17.88 12.81 14.78
C SER A 207 18.78 12.03 13.79
N PRO A 208 18.46 10.78 13.43
CA PRO A 208 19.31 10.03 12.51
C PRO A 208 19.41 10.78 11.19
N ASN A 209 20.56 10.62 10.53
CA ASN A 209 20.77 11.10 9.17
C ASN A 209 19.54 10.72 8.29
N PRO A 210 19.04 11.62 7.42
CA PRO A 210 17.87 11.35 6.58
C PRO A 210 17.94 10.03 5.80
N ASP A 211 19.13 9.62 5.35
CA ASP A 211 19.36 8.39 4.60
C ASP A 211 19.21 7.15 5.49
N VAL A 212 19.74 7.21 6.72
CA VAL A 212 19.55 6.14 7.73
C VAL A 212 18.07 6.02 8.08
N CYS A 213 17.40 7.16 8.30
CA CYS A 213 15.96 7.19 8.57
C CYS A 213 15.15 6.55 7.43
N ALA A 214 15.46 6.90 6.18
CA ALA A 214 14.82 6.30 5.00
C ALA A 214 15.06 4.79 4.90
N ALA A 215 16.28 4.33 5.19
CA ALA A 215 16.62 2.91 5.18
C ALA A 215 15.91 2.12 6.30
N ILE A 216 15.73 2.70 7.49
CA ILE A 216 14.94 2.11 8.58
C ILE A 216 13.47 1.99 8.20
N ILE A 217 12.88 3.04 7.61
CA ILE A 217 11.48 3.04 7.16
C ILE A 217 11.25 1.95 6.09
N ALA A 218 12.19 1.83 5.14
CA ALA A 218 12.14 0.78 4.13
C ALA A 218 12.20 -0.63 4.74
N ASN A 219 13.04 -0.84 5.76
CA ASN A 219 13.07 -2.09 6.52
C ASN A 219 11.74 -2.37 7.23
N PHE A 220 11.17 -1.39 7.95
CA PHE A 220 9.84 -1.59 8.57
C PHE A 220 8.77 -1.92 7.54
N LEU A 221 8.76 -1.26 6.38
CA LEU A 221 7.84 -1.60 5.30
C LEU A 221 8.02 -3.05 4.84
N GLY A 222 9.26 -3.48 4.56
CA GLY A 222 9.54 -4.85 4.10
C GLY A 222 9.22 -5.92 5.15
N LEU A 223 9.59 -5.68 6.41
CA LEU A 223 9.39 -6.62 7.52
C LEU A 223 7.92 -6.76 7.93
N THR A 224 7.15 -5.66 7.89
CA THR A 224 5.70 -5.68 8.23
C THR A 224 4.85 -6.38 7.18
N ALA A 225 5.38 -6.64 5.99
CA ALA A 225 4.69 -7.43 4.98
C ALA A 225 4.38 -8.86 5.46
N LEU A 226 5.21 -9.43 6.35
CA LEU A 226 4.96 -10.74 6.96
C LEU A 226 4.02 -10.64 8.17
N ASP A 227 3.00 -11.49 8.24
CA ASP A 227 1.99 -11.49 9.32
C ASP A 227 2.58 -11.79 10.70
N SER A 228 3.49 -12.75 10.81
CA SER A 228 4.10 -13.14 12.09
C SER A 228 4.99 -12.03 12.71
N ASN A 229 5.45 -11.07 11.90
CA ASN A 229 6.25 -9.93 12.37
C ASN A 229 5.39 -8.79 12.94
N LYS A 230 4.10 -8.70 12.54
CA LYS A 230 3.22 -7.57 12.90
C LYS A 230 3.01 -7.38 14.41
N PRO A 231 2.86 -8.44 15.25
CA PRO A 231 2.74 -8.25 16.69
C PRO A 231 4.00 -7.63 17.30
N ILE A 232 5.18 -8.14 16.91
CA ILE A 232 6.48 -7.71 17.47
C ILE A 232 6.77 -6.25 17.10
N ILE A 233 6.60 -5.90 15.81
CA ILE A 233 6.83 -4.53 15.34
C ILE A 233 5.75 -3.57 15.87
N GLY A 234 4.51 -4.05 16.01
CA GLY A 234 3.41 -3.25 16.54
C GLY A 234 3.61 -2.84 18.01
N SER A 235 4.20 -3.71 18.83
CA SER A 235 4.48 -3.46 20.25
C SER A 235 5.85 -2.82 20.53
N SER A 236 6.70 -2.60 19.52
CA SER A 236 8.09 -2.15 19.75
C SER A 236 8.26 -0.64 19.85
N GLY A 237 7.25 0.16 19.48
CA GLY A 237 7.36 1.62 19.34
C GLY A 237 7.55 2.09 17.89
N ALA A 238 7.69 1.18 16.93
CA ALA A 238 7.78 1.51 15.51
C ALA A 238 6.55 2.29 14.99
N ILE A 239 5.35 2.00 15.50
CA ILE A 239 4.13 2.76 15.17
C ILE A 239 4.31 4.25 15.50
N SER A 240 4.79 4.56 16.71
CA SER A 240 5.01 5.95 17.16
C SER A 240 5.99 6.69 16.26
N PHE A 241 7.12 6.04 15.94
CA PHE A 241 8.10 6.58 15.01
C PHE A 241 7.50 6.87 13.62
N LEU A 242 6.84 5.88 13.01
CA LEU A 242 6.25 6.02 11.68
C LEU A 242 5.20 7.13 11.64
N VAL A 243 4.34 7.24 12.65
CA VAL A 243 3.34 8.32 12.75
C VAL A 243 4.00 9.69 12.88
N LYS A 244 5.00 9.83 13.76
CA LYS A 244 5.74 11.09 13.94
C LYS A 244 6.41 11.52 12.64
N THR A 245 7.02 10.59 11.91
CA THR A 245 7.67 10.83 10.63
C THR A 245 6.65 11.31 9.59
N VAL A 246 5.51 10.63 9.42
CA VAL A 246 4.47 11.06 8.47
C VAL A 246 3.99 12.48 8.78
N LYS A 247 3.68 12.77 10.05
CA LYS A 247 3.23 14.11 10.47
C LYS A 247 4.24 15.20 10.15
N ASN A 248 5.52 14.95 10.40
CA ASN A 248 6.58 15.92 10.14
C ASN A 248 6.80 16.13 8.64
N SER A 249 6.83 15.06 7.85
CA SER A 249 6.99 15.14 6.40
C SER A 249 5.80 15.80 5.69
N THR A 250 4.57 15.61 6.18
CA THR A 250 3.39 16.30 5.65
C THR A 250 3.43 17.81 5.90
N LYS A 251 3.98 18.26 7.03
CA LYS A 251 4.13 19.71 7.33
C LYS A 251 5.16 20.37 6.41
N THR A 252 6.28 19.71 6.16
CA THR A 252 7.36 20.28 5.36
C THR A 252 7.13 20.16 3.85
N LYS A 253 6.26 19.23 3.40
CA LYS A 253 5.97 18.93 1.97
C LYS A 253 7.20 18.50 1.15
N VAL A 254 8.28 18.09 1.80
CA VAL A 254 9.58 17.88 1.15
C VAL A 254 9.75 16.46 0.56
N ASN A 255 8.93 15.48 0.96
CA ASN A 255 9.17 14.09 0.51
C ASN A 255 7.89 13.23 0.45
N SER A 256 7.28 13.14 -0.75
CA SER A 256 6.11 12.28 -0.98
C SER A 256 6.42 10.81 -0.71
N GLN A 257 7.66 10.38 -0.98
CA GLN A 257 7.99 8.97 -0.94
C GLN A 257 8.10 8.39 0.46
N VAL A 258 8.77 9.11 1.36
CA VAL A 258 8.87 8.72 2.78
C VAL A 258 7.47 8.64 3.42
N ILE A 259 6.58 9.57 3.09
CA ILE A 259 5.19 9.56 3.55
C ILE A 259 4.51 8.27 3.09
N GLN A 260 4.62 7.95 1.80
CA GLN A 260 4.01 6.76 1.21
C GLN A 260 4.52 5.46 1.86
N ASP A 261 5.83 5.34 2.09
CA ASP A 261 6.40 4.12 2.69
C ASP A 261 6.01 3.96 4.15
N CYS A 262 6.02 5.05 4.94
CA CYS A 262 5.51 5.02 6.30
C CYS A 262 4.02 4.63 6.34
N LEU A 263 3.18 5.20 5.46
CA LEU A 263 1.76 4.89 5.41
C LEU A 263 1.49 3.45 4.95
N ARG A 264 2.33 2.89 4.06
CA ARG A 264 2.26 1.46 3.69
C ARG A 264 2.64 0.55 4.85
N ALA A 265 3.69 0.88 5.61
CA ALA A 265 4.08 0.14 6.81
C ALA A 265 2.97 0.20 7.89
N LEU A 266 2.41 1.39 8.14
CA LEU A 266 1.27 1.58 9.05
C LEU A 266 0.03 0.81 8.58
N TYR A 267 -0.25 0.79 7.28
CA TYR A 267 -1.32 -0.02 6.72
C TYR A 267 -1.10 -1.51 7.01
N ASN A 268 0.09 -2.05 6.76
CA ASN A 268 0.41 -3.45 7.06
C ASN A 268 0.21 -3.77 8.55
N LEU A 269 0.66 -2.88 9.44
CA LEU A 269 0.50 -3.04 10.89
C LEU A 269 -0.96 -2.97 11.33
N SER A 270 -1.78 -2.13 10.68
CA SER A 270 -3.21 -1.96 11.00
C SER A 270 -4.08 -3.16 10.63
N LEU A 271 -3.58 -4.08 9.78
CA LEU A 271 -4.29 -5.32 9.45
C LEU A 271 -4.45 -6.25 10.67
N LEU A 272 -3.56 -6.12 11.66
CA LEU A 272 -3.63 -6.86 12.91
C LEU A 272 -4.41 -6.05 13.95
N SER A 273 -5.57 -6.57 14.40
CA SER A 273 -6.45 -5.88 15.34
C SER A 273 -5.80 -5.54 16.69
N SER A 274 -4.85 -6.35 17.18
CA SER A 274 -4.15 -6.07 18.43
C SER A 274 -3.26 -4.82 18.36
N ASN A 275 -2.84 -4.40 17.16
CA ASN A 275 -2.03 -3.19 16.97
C ASN A 275 -2.90 -1.91 16.96
N VAL A 276 -4.22 -2.05 16.78
CA VAL A 276 -5.13 -0.90 16.63
C VAL A 276 -5.14 -0.02 17.87
N SER A 277 -5.13 -0.60 19.07
CA SER A 277 -5.05 0.17 20.32
C SER A 277 -3.81 1.05 20.37
N SER A 278 -2.63 0.49 20.09
CA SER A 278 -1.37 1.23 20.03
C SER A 278 -1.38 2.34 18.98
N MET A 279 -2.02 2.12 17.82
CA MET A 279 -2.18 3.15 16.79
C MET A 279 -3.08 4.30 17.24
N ILE A 280 -4.16 4.01 17.96
CA ILE A 280 -5.10 5.03 18.46
C ILE A 280 -4.45 5.87 19.56
N GLU A 281 -3.69 5.23 20.45
CA GLU A 281 -2.98 5.89 21.55
C GLU A 281 -1.81 6.77 21.08
N THR A 282 -1.31 6.52 19.86
CA THR A 282 -0.23 7.31 19.27
C THR A 282 -0.72 8.71 18.91
N ASP A 283 -0.13 9.73 19.57
CA ASP A 283 -0.34 11.18 19.42
C ASP A 283 -1.31 11.53 18.28
N ASN A 284 -2.60 11.73 18.58
CA ASN A 284 -3.59 12.26 17.64
C ASN A 284 -3.57 11.63 16.23
N PHE A 285 -3.26 10.34 16.10
CA PHE A 285 -3.07 9.71 14.79
C PHE A 285 -4.37 9.67 13.98
N VAL A 286 -5.49 9.25 14.60
CA VAL A 286 -6.80 9.20 13.93
C VAL A 286 -7.27 10.60 13.50
N PRO A 287 -7.26 11.65 14.36
CA PRO A 287 -7.51 13.02 13.93
C PRO A 287 -6.61 13.47 12.79
N PHE A 288 -5.31 13.14 12.84
CA PHE A 288 -4.36 13.48 11.79
C PHE A 288 -4.73 12.85 10.45
N LEU A 289 -5.07 11.55 10.41
CA LEU A 289 -5.47 10.86 9.18
C LEU A 289 -6.68 11.54 8.53
N LEU A 290 -7.71 11.86 9.30
CA LEU A 290 -8.93 12.48 8.81
C LEU A 290 -8.71 13.92 8.34
N THR A 291 -8.01 14.74 9.12
CA THR A 291 -7.79 16.17 8.78
C THR A 291 -6.75 16.39 7.69
N SER A 292 -5.93 15.37 7.39
CA SER A 292 -4.91 15.40 6.34
C SER A 292 -5.41 14.89 4.99
N LEU A 293 -6.65 14.41 4.90
CA LEU A 293 -7.27 14.04 3.62
C LEU A 293 -7.31 15.25 2.67
N GLY A 294 -6.91 15.03 1.42
CA GLY A 294 -6.91 16.06 0.37
C GLY A 294 -6.14 15.61 -0.86
N ASP A 295 -4.86 15.27 -0.72
CA ASP A 295 -4.04 14.68 -1.78
C ASP A 295 -4.49 13.25 -2.08
N MET A 296 -4.79 12.91 -3.33
CA MET A 296 -5.45 11.64 -3.66
C MET A 296 -4.60 10.41 -3.34
N GLU A 297 -3.31 10.43 -3.67
CA GLU A 297 -2.43 9.26 -3.49
C GLU A 297 -2.19 8.98 -2.00
N VAL A 298 -1.99 10.03 -1.20
CA VAL A 298 -1.82 9.91 0.25
C VAL A 298 -3.14 9.55 0.94
N SER A 299 -4.25 10.18 0.52
CA SER A 299 -5.58 9.95 1.09
C SER A 299 -6.06 8.51 0.89
N ASP A 300 -5.77 7.92 -0.27
CA ASP A 300 -6.12 6.52 -0.57
C ASP A 300 -5.57 5.56 0.50
N ARG A 301 -4.31 5.78 0.91
CA ARG A 301 -3.64 4.97 1.94
C ARG A 301 -4.15 5.28 3.34
N MET A 302 -4.37 6.56 3.66
CA MET A 302 -4.95 6.97 4.95
C MET A 302 -6.34 6.35 5.16
N LEU A 303 -7.19 6.36 4.14
CA LEU A 303 -8.51 5.73 4.16
C LEU A 303 -8.44 4.20 4.29
N SER A 304 -7.43 3.56 3.70
CA SER A 304 -7.16 2.13 3.92
C SER A 304 -6.83 1.82 5.38
N ILE A 305 -6.02 2.65 6.03
CA ILE A 305 -5.73 2.51 7.47
C ILE A 305 -7.03 2.69 8.27
N LEU A 306 -7.78 3.78 8.02
CA LEU A 306 -9.06 4.04 8.69
C LEU A 306 -10.08 2.90 8.51
N SER A 307 -10.09 2.25 7.34
CA SER A 307 -10.94 1.07 7.06
C SER A 307 -10.58 -0.13 7.94
N ASN A 308 -9.30 -0.32 8.26
CA ASN A 308 -8.89 -1.37 9.19
C ASN A 308 -9.23 -0.97 10.64
N LEU A 309 -9.00 0.29 11.02
CA LEU A 309 -9.32 0.78 12.38
C LEU A 309 -10.83 0.67 12.68
N VAL A 310 -11.70 1.12 11.78
CA VAL A 310 -13.17 1.09 11.94
C VAL A 310 -13.74 -0.32 12.07
N SER A 311 -12.99 -1.35 11.68
CA SER A 311 -13.40 -2.75 11.88
C SER A 311 -13.40 -3.15 13.36
N THR A 312 -12.63 -2.47 14.22
CA THR A 312 -12.57 -2.68 15.68
C THR A 312 -13.52 -1.75 16.45
N HIS A 313 -13.90 -2.10 17.69
CA HIS A 313 -14.80 -1.25 18.48
C HIS A 313 -14.11 0.05 18.92
N GLU A 314 -12.87 -0.07 19.35
CA GLU A 314 -11.99 1.00 19.79
C GLU A 314 -11.74 1.99 18.65
N GLY A 315 -11.43 1.48 17.45
CA GLY A 315 -11.23 2.31 16.27
C GLY A 315 -12.50 3.01 15.81
N ARG A 316 -13.67 2.37 15.85
CA ARG A 316 -14.96 3.06 15.60
C ARG A 316 -15.17 4.21 16.56
N LYS A 317 -14.97 3.97 17.86
CA LYS A 317 -15.12 5.00 18.89
C LYS A 317 -14.14 6.15 18.66
N ALA A 318 -12.88 5.84 18.35
CA ALA A 318 -11.85 6.84 18.07
C ALA A 318 -12.21 7.70 16.86
N ILE A 319 -12.63 7.11 15.75
CA ILE A 319 -13.04 7.84 14.53
C ILE A 319 -14.26 8.73 14.83
N SER A 320 -15.29 8.18 15.49
CA SER A 320 -16.53 8.91 15.81
C SER A 320 -16.33 10.06 16.79
N SER A 321 -15.27 9.99 17.62
CA SER A 321 -14.93 11.03 18.58
C SER A 321 -14.22 12.22 17.93
N VAL A 322 -13.74 12.09 16.69
CA VAL A 322 -13.13 13.21 15.97
C VAL A 322 -14.23 14.15 15.44
N ASN A 323 -14.10 15.43 15.77
CA ASN A 323 -14.98 16.48 15.28
C ASN A 323 -15.04 16.47 13.75
N ASP A 324 -16.24 16.67 13.22
CA ASP A 324 -16.54 16.67 11.80
C ASP A 324 -16.22 15.35 11.07
N SER A 325 -15.81 14.26 11.75
CA SER A 325 -15.37 13.01 11.11
C SER A 325 -16.29 12.52 10.01
N VAL A 326 -17.60 12.52 10.27
CA VAL A 326 -18.64 12.17 9.28
C VAL A 326 -18.65 13.16 8.12
N GLN A 327 -18.64 14.47 8.38
CA GLN A 327 -18.58 15.49 7.33
C GLN A 327 -17.33 15.33 6.45
N ILE A 328 -16.16 15.04 7.04
CA ILE A 328 -14.92 14.78 6.27
C ILE A 328 -15.12 13.59 5.33
N LEU A 329 -15.71 12.50 5.82
CA LEU A 329 -15.95 11.31 5.02
C LEU A 329 -17.03 11.53 3.95
N VAL A 330 -18.06 12.33 4.23
CA VAL A 330 -19.07 12.78 3.26
C VAL A 330 -18.42 13.60 2.16
N ASP A 331 -17.52 14.52 2.49
CA ASP A 331 -16.77 15.29 1.49
C ASP A 331 -16.00 14.35 0.54
N VAL A 332 -15.41 13.27 1.07
CA VAL A 332 -14.69 12.25 0.27
C VAL A 332 -15.63 11.47 -0.65
N LEU A 333 -16.90 11.26 -0.28
CA LEU A 333 -17.87 10.63 -1.19
C LEU A 333 -18.08 11.45 -2.47
N ASN A 334 -17.89 12.77 -2.41
CA ASN A 334 -18.06 13.67 -3.55
C ASN A 334 -16.79 13.77 -4.43
N TRP A 335 -15.76 12.96 -4.16
CA TRP A 335 -14.51 12.94 -4.93
C TRP A 335 -14.66 12.09 -6.20
N THR A 336 -15.33 12.65 -7.21
CA THR A 336 -15.63 11.98 -8.49
C THR A 336 -14.39 11.54 -9.27
N ASP A 337 -13.25 12.16 -9.00
CA ASP A 337 -11.94 11.84 -9.57
C ASP A 337 -11.21 10.68 -8.87
N SER A 338 -11.75 10.16 -7.76
CA SER A 338 -11.11 9.10 -6.98
C SER A 338 -12.11 8.02 -6.50
N PRO A 339 -12.52 7.09 -7.39
CA PRO A 339 -13.45 6.02 -7.06
C PRO A 339 -12.98 5.14 -5.88
N THR A 340 -11.68 4.87 -5.79
CA THR A 340 -11.11 4.05 -4.70
C THR A 340 -11.23 4.75 -3.33
N CYS A 341 -11.09 6.08 -3.27
CA CYS A 341 -11.33 6.84 -2.04
C CYS A 341 -12.82 6.82 -1.68
N GLN A 342 -13.72 7.01 -2.66
CA GLN A 342 -15.17 6.93 -2.44
C GLN A 342 -15.57 5.55 -1.88
N GLU A 343 -15.05 4.46 -2.45
CA GLU A 343 -15.31 3.09 -1.98
C GLU A 343 -14.91 2.86 -0.52
N LYS A 344 -13.76 3.39 -0.10
CA LYS A 344 -13.24 3.27 1.27
C LYS A 344 -13.99 4.15 2.25
N ALA A 345 -14.26 5.41 1.90
CA ALA A 345 -15.06 6.31 2.72
C ALA A 345 -16.48 5.75 2.94
N THR A 346 -17.11 5.23 1.87
CA THR A 346 -18.42 4.57 1.97
C THR A 346 -18.38 3.36 2.89
N TYR A 347 -17.31 2.55 2.83
CA TYR A 347 -17.13 1.42 3.74
C TYR A 347 -17.02 1.86 5.20
N ILE A 348 -16.22 2.89 5.49
CA ILE A 348 -16.04 3.42 6.86
C ILE A 348 -17.39 3.89 7.42
N LEU A 349 -18.12 4.71 6.66
CA LEU A 349 -19.45 5.20 7.05
C LEU A 349 -20.45 4.05 7.24
N MET A 350 -20.43 3.04 6.35
CA MET A 350 -21.30 1.87 6.45
C MET A 350 -21.06 1.06 7.73
N VAL A 351 -19.80 0.85 8.11
CA VAL A 351 -19.45 0.10 9.33
C VAL A 351 -19.83 0.88 10.59
N MET A 352 -19.62 2.20 10.60
CA MET A 352 -20.06 3.08 11.68
C MET A 352 -21.59 3.04 11.85
N ALA A 353 -22.34 3.25 10.75
CA ALA A 353 -23.79 3.25 10.73
C ALA A 353 -24.40 1.93 11.25
N HIS A 354 -23.81 0.79 10.87
CA HIS A 354 -24.29 -0.52 11.28
C HIS A 354 -24.20 -0.74 12.82
N ARG A 355 -23.26 -0.10 13.50
CA ARG A 355 -22.92 -0.41 14.90
C ARG A 355 -23.35 0.66 15.91
N SER A 356 -23.72 1.87 15.46
CA SER A 356 -24.06 2.99 16.35
C SER A 356 -25.28 3.76 15.82
N TYR A 357 -26.34 3.85 16.62
CA TYR A 357 -27.50 4.67 16.31
C TYR A 357 -27.16 6.17 16.28
N ARG A 358 -26.34 6.62 17.24
CA ARG A 358 -25.87 8.01 17.30
C ARG A 358 -25.15 8.41 16.01
N ASP A 359 -24.29 7.53 15.49
CA ASP A 359 -23.55 7.81 14.26
C ASP A 359 -24.50 7.90 13.06
N ARG A 360 -25.57 7.10 13.01
CA ARG A 360 -26.60 7.17 11.96
C ARG A 360 -27.33 8.51 11.97
N LEU A 361 -27.75 8.99 13.14
CA LEU A 361 -28.40 10.30 13.26
C LEU A 361 -27.48 11.41 12.76
N PHE A 362 -26.23 11.42 13.25
CA PHE A 362 -25.25 12.44 12.86
C PHE A 362 -24.94 12.40 11.35
N MET A 363 -24.93 11.22 10.74
CA MET A 363 -24.82 11.05 9.29
C MET A 363 -26.00 11.66 8.53
N ILE A 364 -27.23 11.47 9.01
CA ILE A 364 -28.44 12.05 8.39
C ILE A 364 -28.38 13.58 8.49
N GLU A 365 -28.03 14.11 9.66
CA GLU A 365 -27.87 15.55 9.91
C GLU A 365 -26.75 16.18 9.05
N SER A 366 -25.67 15.44 8.80
CA SER A 366 -24.56 15.86 7.92
C SER A 366 -24.91 15.77 6.42
N GLY A 367 -26.15 15.42 6.07
CA GLY A 367 -26.59 15.39 4.67
C GLY A 367 -26.02 14.22 3.85
N VAL A 368 -25.59 13.11 4.47
CA VAL A 368 -24.98 11.98 3.74
C VAL A 368 -25.89 11.39 2.65
N THR A 369 -27.21 11.56 2.78
CA THR A 369 -28.21 10.92 1.91
C THR A 369 -28.08 11.37 0.46
N SER A 370 -27.86 12.66 0.20
CA SER A 370 -27.70 13.17 -1.17
C SER A 370 -26.45 12.61 -1.84
N SER A 371 -25.31 12.64 -1.15
CA SER A 371 -24.05 12.06 -1.64
C SER A 371 -24.17 10.56 -1.92
N LEU A 372 -24.89 9.80 -1.09
CA LEU A 372 -25.10 8.37 -1.32
C LEU A 372 -26.02 8.08 -2.50
N LEU A 373 -27.06 8.89 -2.72
CA LEU A 373 -27.93 8.77 -3.89
C LEU A 373 -27.15 9.03 -5.18
N GLU A 374 -26.33 10.07 -5.21
CA GLU A 374 -25.43 10.34 -6.34
C GLU A 374 -24.46 9.17 -6.56
N LEU A 375 -23.84 8.67 -5.50
CA LEU A 375 -22.89 7.56 -5.59
C LEU A 375 -23.53 6.24 -6.04
N THR A 376 -24.81 6.03 -5.75
CA THR A 376 -25.60 4.87 -6.23
C THR A 376 -25.81 4.93 -7.75
N LEU A 377 -25.85 6.12 -8.34
CA LEU A 377 -26.02 6.32 -9.78
C LEU A 377 -24.69 6.35 -10.53
N LEU A 378 -23.68 7.04 -9.99
CA LEU A 378 -22.46 7.40 -10.70
C LEU A 378 -21.19 6.75 -10.16
N GLY A 379 -21.25 6.10 -8.99
CA GLY A 379 -20.10 5.47 -8.36
C GLY A 379 -19.62 4.19 -9.07
N SER A 380 -18.49 3.65 -8.61
CA SER A 380 -18.04 2.32 -9.03
C SER A 380 -19.03 1.23 -8.59
N THR A 381 -18.99 0.05 -9.20
CA THR A 381 -19.89 -1.07 -8.84
C THR A 381 -19.81 -1.44 -7.35
N LEU A 382 -18.63 -1.31 -6.74
CA LEU A 382 -18.44 -1.55 -5.31
C LEU A 382 -18.99 -0.40 -4.46
N ALA A 383 -18.75 0.84 -4.86
CA ALA A 383 -19.28 2.03 -4.19
C ALA A 383 -20.82 2.04 -4.23
N GLN A 384 -21.42 1.75 -5.38
CA GLN A 384 -22.87 1.63 -5.56
C GLN A 384 -23.48 0.60 -4.61
N LYS A 385 -22.94 -0.62 -4.57
CA LYS A 385 -23.43 -1.68 -3.66
C LYS A 385 -23.36 -1.26 -2.19
N ARG A 386 -22.26 -0.62 -1.78
CA ARG A 386 -22.09 -0.13 -0.40
C ARG A 386 -22.99 1.07 -0.09
N ALA A 387 -23.19 1.98 -1.05
CA ALA A 387 -24.06 3.13 -0.91
C ALA A 387 -25.53 2.71 -0.75
N SER A 388 -26.02 1.79 -1.58
CA SER A 388 -27.36 1.22 -1.46
C SER A 388 -27.57 0.56 -0.10
N ARG A 389 -26.59 -0.24 0.36
CA ARG A 389 -26.67 -0.88 1.68
C ARG A 389 -26.67 0.14 2.82
N LEU A 390 -25.87 1.19 2.73
CA LEU A 390 -25.84 2.26 3.73
C LEU A 390 -27.17 3.03 3.75
N LEU A 391 -27.74 3.36 2.59
CA LEU A 391 -29.07 3.99 2.49
C LEU A 391 -30.16 3.13 3.14
N GLU A 392 -30.12 1.81 2.95
CA GLU A 392 -31.04 0.88 3.60
C GLU A 392 -30.90 0.93 5.13
N ILE A 393 -29.66 0.88 5.64
CA ILE A 393 -29.35 0.99 7.08
C ILE A 393 -29.90 2.30 7.66
N LEU A 394 -29.76 3.42 6.94
CA LEU A 394 -30.25 4.73 7.37
C LEU A 394 -31.78 4.87 7.25
N SER A 395 -32.41 4.12 6.33
CA SER A 395 -33.86 4.19 6.08
C SER A 395 -34.68 3.34 7.05
N ILE A 396 -34.14 2.22 7.55
CA ILE A 396 -34.80 1.36 8.55
C ILE A 396 -35.20 2.15 9.81
N ASP A 397 -34.39 3.14 10.20
CA ASP A 397 -34.66 3.96 11.38
C ASP A 397 -35.63 5.12 11.14
N LYS A 398 -35.82 5.56 9.88
CA LYS A 398 -36.95 6.45 9.54
C LYS A 398 -38.28 5.72 9.71
N GLY A 399 -38.34 4.43 9.31
CA GLY A 399 -39.54 3.60 9.48
C GLY A 399 -39.92 3.36 10.95
N LYS A 400 -38.94 3.17 11.85
CA LYS A 400 -39.19 3.04 13.29
C LYS A 400 -39.65 4.34 13.94
N GLN A 401 -39.04 5.47 13.60
CA GLN A 401 -39.46 6.78 14.12
C GLN A 401 -40.88 7.16 13.67
N VAL A 402 -41.27 6.85 12.43
CA VAL A 402 -42.64 7.06 11.93
C VAL A 402 -43.64 6.11 12.61
N SER A 403 -43.23 4.87 12.93
CA SER A 403 -44.09 3.92 13.64
C SER A 403 -44.29 4.28 15.12
N GLU A 404 -43.27 4.81 15.81
CA GLU A 404 -43.39 5.25 17.21
C GLU A 404 -44.19 6.56 17.33
N THR A 405 -44.06 7.49 16.37
CA THR A 405 -44.92 8.70 16.35
C THR A 405 -46.38 8.42 16.00
N PHE A 406 -46.67 7.35 15.25
CA PHE A 406 -48.05 6.98 14.90
C PHE A 406 -48.75 6.10 15.95
N THR A 407 -47.99 5.36 16.77
CA THR A 407 -48.56 4.47 17.81
C THR A 407 -48.72 5.13 19.19
N GLY A 408 -48.15 6.32 19.40
CA GLY A 408 -48.25 7.06 20.67
C GLY A 408 -49.54 7.86 20.89
N ASN A 409 -50.49 7.89 19.95
CA ASN A 409 -51.65 8.79 20.05
C ASN A 409 -52.98 8.21 19.52
N ILE A 410 -53.25 6.92 19.78
CA ILE A 410 -54.59 6.34 19.58
C ILE A 410 -55.24 6.17 20.94
N GLY A 411 -55.85 7.25 21.42
CA GLY A 411 -56.49 7.26 22.73
C GLY A 411 -57.16 8.57 23.12
N ALA A 412 -57.82 9.28 22.20
CA ALA A 412 -58.83 10.27 22.58
C ALA A 412 -59.80 10.56 21.42
N ASN A 413 -61.07 10.54 21.75
CA ASN A 413 -62.21 10.71 20.87
C ASN A 413 -62.30 12.11 20.24
N VAL A 414 -62.93 12.12 19.07
CA VAL A 414 -63.60 13.22 18.35
C VAL A 414 -63.96 14.44 19.20
N SER A 415 -63.48 15.62 18.76
CA SER A 415 -64.26 16.86 18.57
C SER A 415 -63.38 18.00 18.05
N ALA A 416 -63.77 18.63 16.93
CA ALA A 416 -63.50 20.04 16.67
C ALA A 416 -64.38 20.88 17.65
N PRO A 417 -64.12 22.16 17.99
CA PRO A 417 -63.64 23.22 17.07
C PRO A 417 -62.82 24.41 17.68
N LEU A 418 -62.52 25.37 16.78
CA LEU A 418 -62.51 26.84 16.97
C LEU A 418 -61.21 27.60 17.34
N CYS A 419 -61.05 28.72 16.62
CA CYS A 419 -59.99 29.72 16.65
C CYS A 419 -59.85 30.53 17.95
N GLY A 420 -58.58 30.78 18.32
CA GLY A 420 -58.05 32.03 18.90
C GLY A 420 -57.98 32.13 20.44
N PRO A 421 -57.19 33.06 21.03
CA PRO A 421 -55.97 33.74 20.55
C PRO A 421 -54.75 33.54 21.47
N VAL A 422 -53.62 34.07 20.99
CA VAL A 422 -52.26 34.14 21.56
C VAL A 422 -52.21 34.71 22.97
N ASP A 423 -51.38 34.15 23.86
CA ASP A 423 -50.81 34.95 24.95
C ASP A 423 -49.39 34.55 25.41
N SER A 424 -48.52 35.57 25.40
CA SER A 424 -47.41 35.89 26.30
C SER A 424 -46.26 34.90 26.52
N GLY A 425 -45.18 35.11 25.74
CA GLY A 425 -43.88 34.47 25.91
C GLY A 425 -43.10 34.94 27.13
N SER A 426 -42.42 34.00 27.80
CA SER A 426 -41.42 34.27 28.82
C SER A 426 -40.06 34.59 28.17
N ALA A 427 -39.46 35.71 28.56
CA ALA A 427 -38.22 36.26 27.98
C ALA A 427 -36.93 35.48 28.32
N THR A 428 -37.05 34.32 28.97
CA THR A 428 -35.92 33.47 29.35
C THR A 428 -35.56 32.43 28.29
N ASP A 429 -36.50 32.00 27.44
CA ASP A 429 -36.22 31.00 26.38
C ASP A 429 -35.56 31.61 25.13
N LEU A 430 -35.83 32.88 24.83
CA LEU A 430 -35.24 33.56 23.66
C LEU A 430 -33.72 33.79 23.79
N ARG A 431 -33.19 33.87 25.01
CA ARG A 431 -31.74 34.06 25.24
C ARG A 431 -30.95 32.77 25.06
N LYS A 432 -31.47 31.62 25.49
CA LYS A 432 -30.84 30.31 25.24
C LYS A 432 -30.84 29.96 23.76
N ILE A 433 -31.96 30.16 23.07
CA ILE A 433 -32.08 29.93 21.63
C ILE A 433 -31.13 30.86 20.84
N SER A 434 -30.91 32.09 21.32
CA SER A 434 -29.95 33.02 20.69
C SER A 434 -28.50 32.57 20.83
N ASP A 435 -28.10 31.96 21.95
CA ASP A 435 -26.72 31.54 22.14
C ASP A 435 -26.45 30.22 21.41
N GLU A 436 -27.42 29.29 21.42
CA GLU A 436 -27.40 28.08 20.58
C GLU A 436 -27.36 28.45 19.08
N SER A 437 -28.10 29.47 18.64
CA SER A 437 -28.07 29.93 17.24
C SER A 437 -26.72 30.54 16.84
N LYS A 438 -26.03 31.23 17.75
CA LYS A 438 -24.67 31.74 17.52
C LYS A 438 -23.65 30.61 17.47
N GLU A 439 -23.76 29.63 18.37
CA GLU A 439 -22.90 28.45 18.38
C GLU A 439 -23.08 27.62 17.10
N VAL A 440 -24.32 27.38 16.68
CA VAL A 440 -24.62 26.70 15.40
C VAL A 440 -24.04 27.48 14.22
N LYS A 441 -24.21 28.81 14.18
CA LYS A 441 -23.66 29.64 13.12
C LYS A 441 -22.12 29.59 13.08
N TYR A 442 -21.48 29.66 14.23
CA TYR A 442 -20.03 29.53 14.37
C TYR A 442 -19.53 28.16 13.88
N LEU A 443 -20.24 27.09 14.23
CA LEU A 443 -19.90 25.72 13.84
C LEU A 443 -20.09 25.51 12.32
N VAL A 444 -21.15 26.08 11.74
CA VAL A 444 -21.38 26.11 10.28
C VAL A 444 -20.29 26.89 9.57
N GLU A 445 -19.90 28.07 10.06
CA GLU A 445 -18.81 28.87 9.49
C GLU A 445 -17.46 28.14 9.57
N GLN A 446 -17.18 27.48 10.70
CA GLN A 446 -15.97 26.68 10.88
C GLN A 446 -15.92 25.48 9.94
N SER A 447 -17.05 24.78 9.78
CA SER A 447 -17.21 23.66 8.85
C SER A 447 -17.03 24.12 7.40
N LEU A 448 -17.67 25.23 7.01
CA LEU A 448 -17.54 25.83 5.68
C LEU A 448 -16.08 26.23 5.39
N HIS A 449 -15.40 26.87 6.35
CA HIS A 449 -14.00 27.27 6.20
C HIS A 449 -13.08 26.04 6.07
N SER A 450 -13.36 24.97 6.82
CA SER A 450 -12.65 23.69 6.75
C SER A 450 -12.85 23.02 5.38
N ASN A 451 -14.10 22.98 4.89
CA ASN A 451 -14.46 22.43 3.59
C ASN A 451 -13.81 23.21 2.44
N MET A 452 -13.94 24.55 2.45
CA MET A 452 -13.26 25.42 1.50
C MET A 452 -11.74 25.20 1.48
N ARG A 453 -11.09 25.11 2.66
CA ARG A 453 -9.66 24.84 2.75
C ARG A 453 -9.30 23.49 2.11
N ARG A 454 -10.13 22.46 2.23
CA ARG A 454 -9.93 21.14 1.60
C ARG A 454 -10.10 21.21 0.08
N ILE A 455 -11.15 21.89 -0.39
CA ILE A 455 -11.38 22.13 -1.82
C ILE A 455 -10.20 22.90 -2.43
N THR A 456 -9.73 23.97 -1.78
CA THR A 456 -8.57 24.74 -2.23
C THR A 456 -7.27 23.92 -2.21
N LYS A 457 -7.07 23.04 -1.21
CA LYS A 457 -5.93 22.11 -1.19
C LYS A 457 -5.94 21.17 -2.41
N ARG A 458 -7.12 20.67 -2.81
CA ARG A 458 -7.29 19.87 -4.04
C ARG A 458 -7.03 20.69 -5.30
N ALA A 459 -7.60 21.89 -5.39
CA ALA A 459 -7.46 22.76 -6.56
C ALA A 459 -6.00 23.22 -6.79
N ASN A 460 -5.24 23.48 -5.73
CA ASN A 460 -3.85 23.95 -5.83
C ASN A 460 -2.84 22.87 -6.26
N LEU A 461 -3.23 21.60 -6.34
CA LEU A 461 -2.38 20.51 -6.85
C LEU A 461 -2.56 20.26 -8.36
N GLN A 462 -3.62 20.79 -8.98
CA GLN A 462 -3.86 20.69 -10.43
C GLN A 462 -3.10 21.74 -11.26
N ARG A 463 -1.90 22.19 -10.85
CA ARG A 463 -1.07 23.08 -11.68
C ARG A 463 -0.14 22.31 -12.62
N ASP A 464 -0.69 21.36 -13.38
CA ASP A 464 -0.03 20.76 -14.56
C ASP A 464 -1.01 20.57 -15.74
N PHE A 465 -2.09 21.37 -15.79
CA PHE A 465 -2.86 21.51 -17.02
C PHE A 465 -2.23 22.59 -17.91
N VAL A 466 -1.28 22.19 -18.76
CA VAL A 466 -1.03 22.92 -20.01
C VAL A 466 -2.30 22.74 -20.86
N PRO A 467 -3.07 23.79 -21.18
CA PRO A 467 -4.26 23.63 -22.01
C PRO A 467 -3.83 23.19 -23.40
N SER A 468 -4.10 21.94 -23.77
CA SER A 468 -3.96 21.48 -25.14
C SER A 468 -4.93 22.27 -26.02
N GLU A 469 -4.49 22.70 -27.20
CA GLU A 469 -5.25 23.54 -28.14
C GLU A 469 -6.61 22.96 -28.55
N ARG A 470 -6.92 21.70 -28.21
CA ARG A 470 -8.20 21.03 -28.47
C ARG A 470 -9.37 21.58 -27.67
N PHE A 471 -9.16 22.30 -26.55
CA PHE A 471 -10.28 22.89 -25.81
C PHE A 471 -10.80 24.20 -26.43
N ARG A 472 -10.01 24.87 -27.27
CA ARG A 472 -10.42 26.14 -27.91
C ARG A 472 -11.46 25.94 -29.01
N SER A 473 -11.51 24.76 -29.64
CA SER A 473 -12.46 24.47 -30.73
C SER A 473 -13.85 24.06 -30.23
N LEU A 474 -14.00 23.69 -28.96
CA LEU A 474 -15.30 23.28 -28.39
C LEU A 474 -16.07 24.46 -27.80
N THR A 475 -15.38 25.54 -27.43
CA THR A 475 -16.02 26.79 -26.96
C THR A 475 -16.40 27.75 -28.10
N SER A 476 -15.97 27.50 -29.34
CA SER A 476 -16.30 28.34 -30.51
C SER A 476 -17.56 27.91 -31.26
N MET A 477 -18.25 26.84 -30.84
CA MET A 477 -19.44 26.29 -31.54
C MET A 477 -20.77 26.46 -30.81
N SER A 478 -20.84 27.29 -29.77
CA SER A 478 -22.13 27.63 -29.14
C SER A 478 -22.46 29.10 -29.33
N THR A 479 -22.78 29.49 -30.56
CA THR A 479 -23.44 30.77 -30.83
C THR A 479 -24.95 30.59 -30.78
N SER A 480 -25.54 31.30 -29.82
CA SER A 480 -26.96 31.49 -29.62
C SER A 480 -27.69 31.80 -30.92
N LYS A 481 -28.67 30.96 -31.29
CA LYS A 481 -29.78 31.37 -32.15
C LYS A 481 -31.04 31.52 -31.31
N SER A 482 -31.34 32.78 -31.03
CA SER A 482 -32.65 33.29 -30.63
C SER A 482 -33.75 32.81 -31.58
N LEU A 483 -34.82 32.24 -31.03
CA LEU A 483 -36.10 32.08 -31.72
C LEU A 483 -36.93 33.35 -31.50
N PRO A 484 -37.53 33.96 -32.54
CA PRO A 484 -38.52 35.01 -32.37
C PRO A 484 -39.95 34.42 -32.35
N PHE A 485 -40.74 34.98 -31.42
CA PHE A 485 -42.19 34.85 -31.15
C PHE A 485 -42.71 33.54 -30.56
#